data_AF-A0A370DR28-F1
#
_entry.id   AF-A0A370DR28-F1
#
_cell.length_a   1.000
_cell.length_b   1.000
_cell.length_c   1.000
_cell.angle_alpha   90.00
_cell.angle_beta   90.00
_cell.angle_gamma   90.00
#
_symmetry.space_group_name_H-M   'P 1'
#
loop_
_entity.id
_entity.type
_entity.pdbx_description
1 polymer ?
#
loop_
_entity_poly.entity_id
_entity_poly.type
_entity_poly.pdbx_seq_one_letter_code
_entity_poly.pdbx_strand_id
1 'polypeptide(L)'
;MSLLDELKHEAERLQQPDNEQDSPEVRQEVLYQSTLRPRMRAILRYLSELAEQLQLVNPDVSCTYELPGYGEIQGLRQQDYIVNADSTDQTKTIRLRFNCATENELEFSVTPKSEADATRSFLESQQMRFAEWPVRDMEQRLVGLTFQVQVKVEVIFLFQADPEQGGIRMITSNFEGFSIKRHLYMPEKITEKWLDDLGNFILRKHEKLHSLDISDSEKEKIRKRLQMEKQQREKETQEMLQREEVALADEKNSKSLFSKLRKLTE
;
A
#
# COMPACT_ATOMS: atom_id res chain seq x y z
N MET A 1 -38.70 25.67 49.42
CA MET A 1 -37.46 25.31 48.73
C MET A 1 -36.83 26.61 48.24
N SER A 2 -35.56 26.83 48.55
CA SER A 2 -34.87 28.10 48.33
C SER A 2 -34.19 28.11 46.97
N LEU A 3 -34.28 29.21 46.23
CA LEU A 3 -33.58 29.42 44.95
C LEU A 3 -32.06 29.16 45.07
N LEU A 4 -31.52 29.33 46.28
CA LEU A 4 -30.12 29.02 46.62
C LEU A 4 -29.81 27.53 46.64
N ASP A 5 -30.79 26.67 46.96
CA ASP A 5 -30.61 25.21 46.91
C ASP A 5 -30.65 24.70 45.48
N GLU A 6 -31.48 25.29 44.61
CA GLU A 6 -31.51 25.00 43.17
C GLU A 6 -30.21 25.43 42.48
N LEU A 7 -29.71 26.65 42.77
CA LEU A 7 -28.42 27.13 42.26
C LEU A 7 -27.22 26.32 42.76
N LYS A 8 -27.28 25.80 44.00
CA LYS A 8 -26.25 24.89 44.53
C LYS A 8 -26.26 23.55 43.83
N HIS A 9 -27.44 22.96 43.61
CA HIS A 9 -27.53 21.71 42.86
C HIS A 9 -27.14 21.87 41.38
N GLU A 10 -27.39 23.03 40.78
CA GLU A 10 -26.97 23.34 39.41
C GLU A 10 -25.46 23.60 39.32
N ALA A 11 -24.87 24.27 40.31
CA ALA A 11 -23.42 24.41 40.43
C ALA A 11 -22.71 23.06 40.71
N GLU A 12 -23.29 22.20 41.55
CA GLU A 12 -22.78 20.84 41.81
C GLU A 12 -22.93 19.94 40.59
N ARG A 13 -23.98 20.10 39.76
CA ARG A 13 -24.10 19.42 38.46
C ARG A 13 -23.09 19.91 37.42
N LEU A 14 -22.71 21.19 37.47
CA LEU A 14 -21.68 21.76 36.60
C LEU A 14 -20.25 21.50 37.10
N GLN A 15 -20.07 21.21 38.39
CA GLN A 15 -18.79 20.88 39.03
C GLN A 15 -18.58 19.38 39.27
N GLN A 16 -19.62 18.55 39.07
CA GLN A 16 -19.42 17.12 38.90
C GLN A 16 -18.51 16.95 37.69
N PRO A 17 -17.29 16.40 37.85
CA PRO A 17 -16.43 16.14 36.72
C PRO A 17 -17.16 15.12 35.86
N ASP A 18 -17.68 15.56 34.72
CA ASP A 18 -18.09 14.69 33.63
C ASP A 18 -16.88 13.81 33.28
N ASN A 19 -16.79 12.62 33.88
CA ASN A 19 -15.98 11.48 33.46
C ASN A 19 -14.65 11.80 32.75
N GLU A 20 -13.75 12.58 33.37
CA GLU A 20 -12.40 12.79 32.81
C GLU A 20 -11.62 11.48 32.66
N GLN A 21 -11.99 10.45 33.44
CA GLN A 21 -11.44 9.09 33.37
C GLN A 21 -11.82 8.31 32.10
N ASP A 22 -12.82 8.78 31.35
CA ASP A 22 -13.32 8.13 30.13
C ASP A 22 -13.16 9.00 28.88
N SER A 23 -12.31 10.03 28.97
CA SER A 23 -11.90 10.77 27.80
C SER A 23 -11.18 9.84 26.80
N PRO A 24 -11.45 9.97 25.49
CA PRO A 24 -10.81 9.15 24.46
C PRO A 24 -9.27 9.24 24.52
N GLU A 25 -8.73 10.38 24.96
CA GLU A 25 -7.30 10.64 25.11
C GLU A 25 -6.66 9.76 26.19
N VAL A 26 -7.29 9.63 27.37
CA VAL A 26 -6.78 8.77 28.45
C VAL A 26 -6.81 7.30 28.02
N ARG A 27 -7.87 6.86 27.32
CA ARG A 27 -7.96 5.49 26.80
C ARG A 27 -6.89 5.20 25.74
N GLN A 28 -6.60 6.17 24.85
CA GLN A 28 -5.54 6.06 23.84
C GLN A 28 -4.14 6.01 24.47
N GLU A 29 -3.88 6.82 25.49
CA GLU A 29 -2.59 6.84 26.17
C GLU A 29 -2.35 5.52 26.94
N VAL A 30 -3.38 4.98 27.60
CA VAL A 30 -3.31 3.66 28.26
C VAL A 30 -3.04 2.54 27.24
N LEU A 31 -3.73 2.54 26.10
CA LEU A 31 -3.51 1.56 25.02
C LEU A 31 -2.08 1.67 24.45
N TYR A 32 -1.59 2.90 24.26
CA TYR A 32 -0.24 3.14 23.79
C TYR A 32 0.80 2.58 24.78
N GLN A 33 0.67 2.92 26.06
CA GLN A 33 1.64 2.52 27.08
C GLN A 33 1.65 1.00 27.33
N SER A 34 0.48 0.36 27.35
CA SER A 34 0.34 -1.06 27.67
C SER A 34 0.72 -1.97 26.50
N THR A 35 0.34 -1.63 25.27
CA THR A 35 0.41 -2.58 24.14
C THR A 35 1.33 -2.10 23.02
N LEU A 36 1.22 -0.83 22.58
CA LEU A 36 1.97 -0.35 21.41
C LEU A 36 3.44 -0.07 21.74
N ARG A 37 3.72 0.56 22.89
CA ARG A 37 5.07 0.97 23.29
C ARG A 37 6.05 -0.21 23.39
N PRO A 38 5.71 -1.36 24.02
CA PRO A 38 6.61 -2.51 24.03
C PRO A 38 6.95 -3.01 22.62
N ARG A 39 5.98 -3.01 21.69
CA ARG A 39 6.18 -3.46 20.30
C ARG A 39 7.01 -2.46 19.49
N MET A 40 6.77 -1.17 19.65
CA MET A 40 7.59 -0.12 19.04
C MET A 40 9.05 -0.22 19.50
N ARG A 41 9.29 -0.41 20.81
CA ARG A 41 10.64 -0.62 21.34
C ARG A 41 11.30 -1.89 20.77
N ALA A 42 10.55 -2.97 20.61
CA ALA A 42 11.06 -4.19 19.99
C ALA A 42 11.49 -3.97 18.54
N ILE A 43 10.68 -3.23 17.75
CA ILE A 43 11.04 -2.83 16.37
C ILE A 43 12.30 -1.97 16.38
N LEU A 44 12.37 -0.96 17.23
CA LEU A 44 13.52 -0.05 17.29
C LEU A 44 14.81 -0.81 17.61
N ARG A 45 14.78 -1.67 18.63
CA ARG A 45 15.93 -2.49 19.01
C ARG A 45 16.38 -3.37 17.85
N TYR A 46 15.44 -4.12 17.26
CA TYR A 46 15.73 -5.01 16.13
C TYR A 46 16.33 -4.27 14.94
N LEU A 47 15.73 -3.14 14.52
CA LEU A 47 16.22 -2.38 13.37
C LEU A 47 17.58 -1.74 13.65
N SER A 48 17.83 -1.29 14.87
CA SER A 48 19.13 -0.72 15.27
C SER A 48 20.23 -1.78 15.22
N GLU A 49 19.98 -2.95 15.84
CA GLU A 49 20.89 -4.09 15.78
C GLU A 49 21.12 -4.54 14.32
N LEU A 50 20.05 -4.64 13.52
CA LEU A 50 20.15 -5.00 12.10
C LEU A 50 21.03 -3.99 11.33
N ALA A 51 20.80 -2.69 11.50
CA ALA A 51 21.57 -1.66 10.81
C ALA A 51 23.07 -1.71 11.19
N GLU A 52 23.38 -1.90 12.47
CA GLU A 52 24.76 -2.05 12.95
C GLU A 52 25.44 -3.29 12.33
N GLN A 53 24.76 -4.44 12.34
CA GLN A 53 25.29 -5.66 11.74
C GLN A 53 25.46 -5.55 10.22
N LEU A 54 24.52 -4.89 9.52
CA LEU A 54 24.63 -4.67 8.08
C LEU A 54 25.77 -3.73 7.72
N GLN A 55 26.04 -2.73 8.56
CA GLN A 55 27.18 -1.83 8.36
C GLN A 55 28.52 -2.57 8.54
N LEU A 56 28.57 -3.57 9.44
CA LEU A 56 29.75 -4.39 9.66
C LEU A 56 29.99 -5.43 8.55
N VAL A 57 28.94 -6.18 8.19
CA VAL A 57 29.02 -7.28 7.21
C VAL A 57 29.06 -6.76 5.77
N ASN A 58 28.44 -5.62 5.52
CA ASN A 58 28.27 -5.00 4.20
C ASN A 58 27.88 -6.00 3.10
N PRO A 59 26.74 -6.69 3.25
CA PRO A 59 26.31 -7.70 2.29
C PRO A 59 25.98 -7.08 0.93
N ASP A 60 26.35 -7.77 -0.15
CA ASP A 60 26.00 -7.35 -1.52
C ASP A 60 24.52 -7.65 -1.81
N VAL A 61 23.66 -6.68 -1.50
CA VAL A 61 22.22 -6.75 -1.79
C VAL A 61 21.91 -5.86 -2.98
N SER A 62 21.72 -6.48 -4.14
CA SER A 62 21.34 -5.79 -5.37
C SER A 62 19.82 -5.72 -5.56
N CYS A 63 19.35 -4.68 -6.23
CA CYS A 63 17.95 -4.52 -6.59
C CYS A 63 17.80 -3.85 -7.95
N THR A 64 16.56 -3.91 -8.44
CA THR A 64 16.19 -3.49 -9.78
C THR A 64 15.06 -2.46 -9.70
N TYR A 65 15.16 -1.40 -10.50
CA TYR A 65 14.15 -0.34 -10.60
C TYR A 65 13.84 -0.04 -12.06
N GLU A 66 12.59 0.30 -12.35
CA GLU A 66 12.20 0.82 -13.66
C GLU A 66 12.29 2.35 -13.65
N LEU A 67 13.15 2.90 -14.53
CA LEU A 67 13.29 4.34 -14.74
C LEU A 67 12.57 4.75 -16.03
N PRO A 68 11.70 5.78 -16.00
CA PRO A 68 11.10 6.33 -17.20
C PRO A 68 12.15 6.72 -18.25
N GLY A 69 11.92 6.35 -19.52
CA GLY A 69 12.82 6.66 -20.64
C GLY A 69 14.03 5.74 -20.79
N TYR A 70 14.46 5.04 -19.73
CA TYR A 70 15.57 4.07 -19.80
C TYR A 70 15.07 2.61 -19.79
N GLY A 71 14.07 2.31 -18.97
CA GLY A 71 13.62 0.96 -18.68
C GLY A 71 14.22 0.42 -17.39
N GLU A 72 14.60 -0.86 -17.38
CA GLU A 72 15.04 -1.57 -16.19
C GLU A 72 16.52 -1.28 -15.85
N ILE A 73 16.76 -0.75 -14.64
CA ILE A 73 18.09 -0.56 -14.08
C ILE A 73 18.34 -1.69 -13.09
N GLN A 74 19.32 -2.53 -13.37
CA GLN A 74 19.73 -3.63 -12.52
C GLN A 74 20.99 -3.27 -11.73
N GLY A 75 21.23 -4.01 -10.64
CA GLY A 75 22.49 -3.91 -9.89
C GLY A 75 22.59 -2.70 -8.96
N LEU A 76 21.48 -2.07 -8.56
CA LEU A 76 21.52 -1.04 -7.52
C LEU A 76 21.83 -1.69 -6.18
N ARG A 77 22.91 -1.28 -5.53
CA ARG A 77 23.36 -1.85 -4.26
C ARG A 77 22.79 -1.07 -3.08
N GLN A 78 22.28 -1.79 -2.08
CA GLN A 78 21.81 -1.20 -0.84
C GLN A 78 23.01 -0.80 0.04
N GLN A 79 22.99 0.43 0.55
CA GLN A 79 24.05 0.98 1.40
C GLN A 79 23.51 2.06 2.35
N ASP A 80 24.33 2.48 3.32
CA ASP A 80 24.04 3.57 4.27
C ASP A 80 22.77 3.36 5.12
N TYR A 81 22.62 2.21 5.76
CA TYR A 81 21.50 1.96 6.67
C TYR A 81 21.57 2.88 7.90
N ILE A 82 20.52 3.64 8.12
CA ILE A 82 20.40 4.59 9.23
C ILE A 82 19.03 4.46 9.88
N VAL A 83 19.02 4.24 11.19
CA VAL A 83 17.80 4.17 12.00
C VAL A 83 17.71 5.40 12.89
N ASN A 84 16.57 6.09 12.82
CA ASN A 84 16.25 7.23 13.67
C ASN A 84 14.94 6.97 14.40
N ALA A 85 14.86 7.38 15.66
CA ALA A 85 13.63 7.38 16.44
C ALA A 85 13.38 8.77 17.02
N ASP A 86 12.12 9.09 17.28
CA ASP A 86 11.72 10.33 17.95
C ASP A 86 12.16 10.36 19.42
N SER A 87 12.03 9.22 20.11
CA SER A 87 12.46 9.03 21.49
C SER A 87 12.82 7.58 21.72
N THR A 88 13.88 7.33 22.49
CA THR A 88 14.24 5.98 22.93
C THR A 88 13.26 5.44 23.99
N ASP A 89 12.63 6.35 24.75
CA ASP A 89 11.76 5.98 25.86
C ASP A 89 10.28 5.93 25.50
N GLN A 90 9.80 6.90 24.72
CA GLN A 90 8.43 6.99 24.27
C GLN A 90 8.37 6.96 22.74
N THR A 91 8.88 5.88 22.15
CA THR A 91 9.01 5.73 20.71
C THR A 91 7.66 5.71 19.99
N LYS A 92 7.24 6.83 19.43
CA LYS A 92 6.02 6.91 18.60
C LYS A 92 6.36 6.77 17.13
N THR A 93 7.56 7.17 16.71
CA THR A 93 7.99 7.13 15.32
C THR A 93 9.39 6.55 15.17
N ILE A 94 9.54 5.56 14.30
CA ILE A 94 10.83 4.96 13.93
C ILE A 94 10.99 5.09 12.42
N ARG A 95 12.15 5.56 11.98
CA ARG A 95 12.50 5.72 10.57
C ARG A 95 13.80 4.96 10.29
N LEU A 96 13.71 3.90 9.51
CA LEU A 96 14.87 3.29 8.85
C LEU A 96 14.98 3.89 7.45
N ARG A 97 16.18 4.29 7.05
CA ARG A 97 16.48 4.73 5.68
C ARG A 97 17.76 4.08 5.19
N PHE A 98 17.84 3.83 3.90
CA PHE A 98 19.05 3.39 3.20
C PHE A 98 18.97 3.80 1.74
N ASN A 99 20.11 3.80 1.04
CA ASN A 99 20.21 4.18 -0.35
C ASN A 99 20.41 2.94 -1.22
N CYS A 100 19.73 2.88 -2.36
CA CYS A 100 20.04 1.97 -3.45
C CYS A 100 20.75 2.78 -4.54
N ALA A 101 22.03 2.54 -4.78
CA ALA A 101 22.81 3.32 -5.75
C ALA A 101 23.53 2.44 -6.77
N THR A 102 23.76 3.02 -7.93
CA THR A 102 24.66 2.46 -8.95
C THR A 102 26.09 2.96 -8.70
N GLU A 103 27.09 2.14 -9.05
CA GLU A 103 28.50 2.56 -8.97
C GLU A 103 28.88 3.51 -10.10
N ASN A 104 28.27 3.32 -11.27
CA ASN A 104 28.55 4.09 -12.48
C ASN A 104 27.37 5.00 -12.84
N GLU A 105 27.68 6.10 -13.51
CA GLU A 105 26.66 6.96 -14.10
C GLU A 105 26.00 6.28 -15.30
N LEU A 106 24.70 6.51 -15.43
CA LEU A 106 23.87 5.97 -16.48
C LEU A 106 23.68 7.03 -17.57
N GLU A 107 24.10 6.73 -18.80
CA GLU A 107 23.90 7.61 -19.95
C GLU A 107 22.88 7.00 -20.92
N PHE A 108 21.84 7.75 -21.27
CA PHE A 108 20.81 7.29 -22.20
C PHE A 108 20.10 8.43 -22.91
N SER A 109 19.60 8.16 -24.12
CA SER A 109 18.89 9.14 -24.94
C SER A 109 17.41 8.80 -25.03
N VAL A 110 16.55 9.77 -24.78
CA VAL A 110 15.08 9.63 -24.81
C VAL A 110 14.51 10.47 -25.95
N THR A 111 13.75 9.81 -26.83
CA THR A 111 13.00 10.42 -27.94
C THR A 111 11.62 9.78 -27.99
N PRO A 112 10.53 10.54 -28.23
CA PRO A 112 10.50 11.95 -28.61
C PRO A 112 10.67 12.91 -27.42
N LYS A 113 10.87 14.20 -27.71
CA LYS A 113 11.02 15.27 -26.69
C LYS A 113 9.96 15.22 -25.57
N SER A 114 8.72 14.86 -25.90
CA SER A 114 7.65 14.73 -24.90
C SER A 114 7.97 13.71 -23.80
N GLU A 115 8.56 12.57 -24.15
CA GLU A 115 8.98 11.55 -23.18
C GLU A 115 10.25 11.98 -22.42
N ALA A 116 11.13 12.71 -23.10
CA ALA A 116 12.32 13.28 -22.48
C ALA A 116 11.94 14.31 -21.41
N ASP A 117 10.97 15.18 -21.67
CA ASP A 117 10.46 16.15 -20.71
C ASP A 117 9.77 15.44 -19.51
N ALA A 118 9.02 14.35 -19.75
CA ALA A 118 8.45 13.54 -18.68
C ALA A 118 9.52 12.86 -17.81
N THR A 119 10.60 12.37 -18.44
CA THR A 119 11.75 11.79 -17.76
C THR A 119 12.47 12.83 -16.89
N ARG A 120 12.67 14.05 -17.41
CA ARG A 120 13.22 15.17 -16.63
C ARG A 120 12.37 15.46 -15.39
N SER A 121 11.06 15.64 -15.55
CA SER A 121 10.16 15.91 -14.43
C SER A 121 10.17 14.77 -13.40
N PHE A 122 10.30 13.53 -13.85
CA PHE A 122 10.45 12.39 -12.95
C PHE A 122 11.76 12.47 -12.15
N LEU A 123 12.91 12.68 -12.80
CA LEU A 123 14.21 12.79 -12.14
C LEU A 123 14.24 13.94 -11.11
N GLU A 124 13.64 15.08 -11.45
CA GLU A 124 13.46 16.22 -10.54
C GLU A 124 12.56 15.86 -9.34
N SER A 125 11.45 15.16 -9.57
CA SER A 125 10.55 14.73 -8.49
C SER A 125 11.21 13.79 -7.48
N GLN A 126 12.16 12.98 -7.96
CA GLN A 126 12.95 12.06 -7.15
C GLN A 126 14.23 12.71 -6.59
N GLN A 127 14.44 14.01 -6.84
CA GLN A 127 15.64 14.76 -6.41
C GLN A 127 16.96 14.11 -6.86
N MET A 128 16.94 13.45 -8.02
CA MET A 128 18.14 12.81 -8.58
C MET A 128 19.07 13.85 -9.21
N ARG A 129 20.38 13.60 -9.14
CA ARG A 129 21.36 14.44 -9.83
C ARG A 129 21.54 13.92 -11.25
N PHE A 130 21.34 14.80 -12.23
CA PHE A 130 21.50 14.49 -13.64
C PHE A 130 22.07 15.68 -14.42
N ALA A 131 22.69 15.38 -15.55
CA ALA A 131 23.01 16.33 -16.62
C ALA A 131 22.22 15.96 -17.88
N GLU A 132 21.93 16.95 -18.73
CA GLU A 132 21.16 16.74 -19.94
C GLU A 132 21.71 17.52 -21.15
N TRP A 133 21.61 16.90 -22.32
CA TRP A 133 22.07 17.48 -23.59
C TRP A 133 21.02 17.29 -24.70
N PRO A 134 20.86 18.24 -25.63
CA PRO A 134 19.89 18.13 -26.71
C PRO A 134 20.30 17.11 -27.78
N VAL A 135 19.39 16.21 -28.15
CA VAL A 135 19.54 15.33 -29.31
C VAL A 135 18.85 15.96 -30.51
N ARG A 136 19.59 16.11 -31.61
CA ARG A 136 19.10 16.69 -32.87
C ARG A 136 19.08 15.68 -34.00
N ASP A 137 18.09 15.80 -34.88
CA ASP A 137 18.05 15.04 -36.13
C ASP A 137 18.99 15.60 -37.20
N MET A 138 19.03 14.96 -38.37
CA MET A 138 19.80 15.41 -39.55
C MET A 138 19.42 16.82 -40.01
N GLU A 139 18.20 17.30 -39.71
CA GLU A 139 17.70 18.63 -40.04
C GLU A 139 17.97 19.65 -38.90
N GLN A 140 18.80 19.30 -37.91
CA GLN A 140 19.11 20.13 -36.74
C GLN A 140 17.90 20.45 -35.85
N ARG A 141 16.80 19.71 -35.95
CA ARG A 141 15.64 19.87 -35.08
C ARG A 141 15.84 19.10 -33.79
N LEU A 142 15.43 19.68 -32.66
CA LEU A 142 15.47 19.03 -31.36
C LEU A 142 14.43 17.89 -31.32
N VAL A 143 14.92 16.65 -31.27
CA VAL A 143 14.06 15.45 -31.26
C VAL A 143 13.98 14.79 -29.89
N GLY A 144 14.93 15.05 -28.99
CA GLY A 144 14.97 14.47 -27.65
C GLY A 144 16.09 15.02 -26.79
N LEU A 145 16.37 14.33 -25.70
CA LEU A 145 17.44 14.67 -24.75
C LEU A 145 18.24 13.41 -24.40
N THR A 146 19.54 13.60 -24.17
CA THR A 146 20.40 12.61 -23.55
C THR A 146 20.57 12.98 -22.10
N PHE A 147 20.37 12.02 -21.19
CA PHE A 147 20.54 12.17 -19.77
C PHE A 147 21.77 11.40 -19.30
N GLN A 148 22.55 12.01 -18.42
CA GLN A 148 23.59 11.36 -17.64
C GLN A 148 23.19 11.44 -16.17
N VAL A 149 22.84 10.31 -15.57
CA VAL A 149 22.21 10.24 -14.24
C VAL A 149 23.05 9.38 -13.31
N GLN A 150 23.36 9.91 -12.13
CA GLN A 150 23.85 9.07 -11.03
C GLN A 150 22.65 8.54 -10.26
N VAL A 151 22.26 7.30 -10.54
CA VAL A 151 21.03 6.73 -9.98
C VAL A 151 21.23 6.42 -8.51
N LYS A 152 20.52 7.16 -7.66
CA LYS A 152 20.47 7.00 -6.21
C LYS A 152 19.02 7.08 -5.75
N VAL A 153 18.50 5.98 -5.24
CA VAL A 153 17.13 5.86 -4.73
C VAL A 153 17.18 5.79 -3.21
N GLU A 154 16.62 6.80 -2.53
CA GLU A 154 16.45 6.74 -1.07
C GLU A 154 15.21 5.89 -0.74
N VAL A 155 15.43 4.82 0.03
CA VAL A 155 14.39 3.94 0.54
C VAL A 155 14.13 4.29 1.99
N ILE A 156 12.84 4.37 2.36
CA ILE A 156 12.43 4.73 3.71
C ILE A 156 11.39 3.74 4.23
N PHE A 157 11.63 3.20 5.42
CA PHE A 157 10.65 2.47 6.23
C PHE A 157 10.30 3.33 7.45
N LEU A 158 9.05 3.73 7.55
CA LEU A 158 8.55 4.57 8.63
C LEU A 158 7.49 3.79 9.42
N PHE A 159 7.74 3.59 10.71
CA PHE A 159 6.81 2.97 11.65
C PHE A 159 6.25 4.05 12.57
N GLN A 160 4.93 4.12 12.68
CA GLN A 160 4.24 5.08 13.52
C GLN A 160 3.23 4.36 14.40
N ALA A 161 3.27 4.63 15.70
CA ALA A 161 2.21 4.21 16.60
C ALA A 161 0.94 5.00 16.25
N ASP A 162 -0.17 4.29 16.06
CA ASP A 162 -1.49 4.84 15.75
C ASP A 162 -2.47 4.41 16.84
N PRO A 163 -2.56 5.17 17.96
CA PRO A 163 -3.46 4.86 19.06
C PRO A 163 -4.93 4.94 18.68
N GLU A 164 -5.29 5.72 17.66
CA GLU A 164 -6.67 5.85 17.17
C GLU A 164 -7.14 4.55 16.53
N GLN A 165 -6.29 3.92 15.71
CA GLN A 165 -6.59 2.63 15.08
C GLN A 165 -6.13 1.43 15.91
N GLY A 166 -5.46 1.67 17.04
CA GLY A 166 -4.95 0.65 17.95
C GLY A 166 -3.80 -0.18 17.39
N GLY A 167 -3.07 0.34 16.39
CA GLY A 167 -2.07 -0.42 15.64
C GLY A 167 -0.77 0.36 15.38
N ILE A 168 0.14 -0.28 14.64
CA ILE A 168 1.38 0.32 14.17
C ILE A 168 1.30 0.45 12.65
N ARG A 169 1.36 1.68 12.16
CA ARG A 169 1.36 1.99 10.74
C ARG A 169 2.78 1.88 10.20
N MET A 170 2.99 1.04 9.21
CA MET A 170 4.22 0.93 8.45
C MET A 170 4.05 1.57 7.08
N ILE A 171 4.90 2.54 6.76
CA ILE A 171 4.94 3.24 5.48
C ILE A 171 6.28 2.93 4.83
N THR A 172 6.26 2.38 3.63
CA THR A 172 7.46 2.07 2.85
C THR A 172 7.49 2.94 1.61
N SER A 173 8.55 3.72 1.45
CA SER A 173 8.79 4.57 0.28
C SER A 173 9.92 3.98 -0.55
N ASN A 174 9.72 3.92 -1.86
CA ASN A 174 10.70 3.53 -2.86
C ASN A 174 11.27 2.11 -2.71
N PHE A 175 10.68 1.22 -1.91
CA PHE A 175 11.27 -0.12 -1.67
C PHE A 175 11.04 -1.11 -2.82
N GLU A 176 9.81 -1.23 -3.32
CA GLU A 176 9.41 -2.12 -4.42
C GLU A 176 9.32 -1.40 -5.77
N GLY A 177 9.96 -0.23 -5.88
CA GLY A 177 9.80 0.71 -6.99
C GLY A 177 9.40 2.09 -6.47
N PHE A 178 9.34 3.09 -7.35
CA PHE A 178 9.04 4.49 -7.04
C PHE A 178 7.58 4.71 -6.60
N SER A 179 7.26 4.23 -5.40
CA SER A 179 5.92 4.19 -4.84
C SER A 179 5.94 4.26 -3.32
N ILE A 180 4.79 4.59 -2.74
CA ILE A 180 4.58 4.59 -1.30
C ILE A 180 3.52 3.53 -0.98
N LYS A 181 3.86 2.56 -0.14
CA LYS A 181 2.90 1.59 0.42
C LYS A 181 2.67 1.85 1.88
N ARG A 182 1.44 1.60 2.35
CA ARG A 182 1.02 1.79 3.73
C ARG A 182 0.36 0.52 4.22
N HIS A 183 0.77 0.05 5.39
CA HIS A 183 0.23 -1.12 6.05
C HIS A 183 -0.08 -0.78 7.51
N LEU A 184 -1.12 -1.38 8.06
CA LEU A 184 -1.47 -1.29 9.47
C LEU A 184 -1.30 -2.67 10.11
N TYR A 185 -0.47 -2.75 11.15
CA TYR A 185 -0.24 -3.98 11.89
C TYR A 185 -0.83 -3.87 13.29
N MET A 186 -1.57 -4.90 13.67
CA MET A 186 -2.03 -5.03 15.05
C MET A 186 -0.87 -5.47 15.95
N PRO A 187 -0.81 -5.02 17.22
CA PRO A 187 0.34 -5.27 18.09
C PRO A 187 0.64 -6.75 18.31
N GLU A 188 -0.37 -7.61 18.26
CA GLU A 188 -0.26 -9.06 18.44
C GLU A 188 0.49 -9.72 17.28
N LYS A 189 0.44 -9.14 16.07
CA LYS A 189 1.17 -9.66 14.91
C LYS A 189 2.67 -9.39 14.98
N ILE A 190 3.10 -8.39 15.75
CA ILE A 190 4.51 -8.00 15.89
C ILE A 190 5.17 -8.94 16.90
N THR A 191 5.50 -10.13 16.40
CA THR A 191 6.23 -11.19 17.10
C THR A 191 7.70 -11.18 16.70
N GLU A 192 8.54 -11.94 17.39
CA GLU A 192 9.95 -12.11 16.99
C GLU A 192 10.07 -12.66 15.57
N LYS A 193 9.23 -13.64 15.20
CA LYS A 193 9.16 -14.17 13.84
C LYS A 193 8.82 -13.07 12.81
N TRP A 194 7.89 -12.18 13.15
CA TRP A 194 7.54 -11.06 12.28
C TRP A 194 8.72 -10.09 12.09
N LEU A 195 9.51 -9.85 13.14
CA LEU A 195 10.72 -9.04 13.05
C LEU A 195 11.78 -9.70 12.16
N ASP A 196 11.96 -11.01 12.28
CA ASP A 196 12.87 -11.76 11.39
C ASP A 196 12.41 -11.73 9.93
N ASP A 197 11.11 -11.89 9.69
CA ASP A 197 10.51 -11.75 8.35
C ASP A 197 10.73 -10.32 7.81
N LEU A 198 10.66 -9.30 8.67
CA LEU A 198 10.97 -7.91 8.33
C LEU A 198 12.44 -7.72 7.94
N GLY A 199 13.38 -8.29 8.69
CA GLY A 199 14.80 -8.24 8.32
C GLY A 199 15.06 -8.91 6.97
N ASN A 200 14.50 -10.09 6.74
CA ASN A 200 14.62 -10.78 5.46
C ASN A 200 13.95 -10.01 4.31
N PHE A 201 12.83 -9.34 4.57
CA PHE A 201 12.17 -8.47 3.61
C PHE A 201 13.06 -7.28 3.25
N ILE A 202 13.63 -6.55 4.23
CA ILE A 202 14.56 -5.42 3.99
C ILE A 202 15.75 -5.87 3.14
N LEU A 203 16.30 -7.05 3.43
CA LEU A 203 17.39 -7.65 2.67
C LEU A 203 16.97 -8.26 1.32
N ARG A 204 15.71 -8.09 0.92
CA ARG A 204 15.14 -8.61 -0.34
C ARG A 204 15.30 -10.11 -0.52
N LYS A 205 15.45 -10.86 0.59
CA LYS A 205 15.43 -12.33 0.58
C LYS A 205 14.00 -12.87 0.41
N HIS A 206 13.01 -12.05 0.75
CA HIS A 206 11.59 -12.32 0.55
C HIS A 206 10.94 -11.20 -0.26
N GLU A 207 10.16 -11.57 -1.28
CA GLU A 207 9.44 -10.60 -2.13
C GLU A 207 8.31 -9.89 -1.37
N LYS A 208 7.79 -10.51 -0.31
CA LYS A 208 6.67 -9.96 0.46
C LYS A 208 6.95 -10.15 1.93
N LEU A 209 6.74 -9.07 2.70
CA LEU A 209 6.74 -9.12 4.16
C LEU A 209 5.66 -10.09 4.67
N HIS A 210 4.55 -10.16 3.94
CA HIS A 210 3.47 -11.12 4.16
C HIS A 210 3.02 -11.74 2.84
N SER A 211 2.97 -13.06 2.77
CA SER A 211 2.26 -13.77 1.72
C SER A 211 0.75 -13.49 1.86
N LEU A 212 0.24 -12.38 1.33
CA LEU A 212 -1.19 -12.09 1.20
C LEU A 212 -2.01 -12.47 2.44
N ASP A 213 -1.84 -11.71 3.53
CA ASP A 213 -2.83 -11.64 4.60
C ASP A 213 -4.07 -10.87 4.10
N ILE A 214 -4.74 -11.40 3.08
CA ILE A 214 -6.20 -11.26 3.05
C ILE A 214 -6.61 -12.05 4.30
N SER A 215 -7.14 -11.37 5.33
CA SER A 215 -7.59 -12.07 6.53
C SER A 215 -8.51 -13.21 6.13
N ASP A 216 -8.49 -14.35 6.83
CA ASP A 216 -9.40 -15.46 6.46
C ASP A 216 -10.86 -14.98 6.40
N SER A 217 -11.22 -13.99 7.23
CA SER A 217 -12.49 -13.25 7.19
C SER A 217 -12.75 -12.52 5.84
N GLU A 218 -11.75 -11.85 5.28
CA GLU A 218 -11.85 -11.19 3.97
C GLU A 218 -11.82 -12.20 2.81
N LYS A 219 -11.06 -13.29 2.91
CA LYS A 219 -11.10 -14.41 1.94
C LYS A 219 -12.48 -15.05 1.93
N GLU A 220 -13.10 -15.24 3.10
CA GLU A 220 -14.46 -15.75 3.26
C GLU A 220 -15.48 -14.80 2.62
N LYS A 221 -15.35 -13.49 2.84
CA LYS A 221 -16.23 -12.47 2.23
C LYS A 221 -16.11 -12.43 0.72
N ILE A 222 -14.88 -12.51 0.19
CA ILE A 222 -14.62 -12.55 -1.26
C ILE A 222 -15.18 -13.86 -1.85
N ARG A 223 -14.98 -15.01 -1.21
CA ARG A 223 -15.55 -16.30 -1.62
C ARG A 223 -17.07 -16.28 -1.63
N LYS A 224 -17.71 -15.76 -0.57
CA LYS A 224 -19.18 -15.63 -0.50
C LYS A 224 -19.72 -14.70 -1.59
N ARG A 225 -19.05 -13.57 -1.85
CA ARG A 225 -19.46 -12.63 -2.91
C ARG A 225 -19.35 -13.26 -4.30
N LEU A 226 -18.25 -13.97 -4.58
CA LEU A 226 -18.07 -14.71 -5.84
C LEU A 226 -19.09 -15.84 -6.03
N GLN A 227 -19.44 -16.57 -4.96
CA GLN A 227 -20.47 -17.61 -5.02
C GLN A 227 -21.85 -17.04 -5.28
N MET A 228 -22.22 -15.93 -4.62
CA MET A 228 -23.51 -15.28 -4.87
C MET A 228 -23.61 -14.75 -6.30
N GLU A 229 -22.55 -14.12 -6.81
CA GLU A 229 -22.52 -13.63 -8.19
C GLU A 229 -22.60 -14.77 -9.21
N LYS A 230 -21.92 -15.89 -8.96
CA LYS A 230 -21.99 -17.08 -9.82
C LYS A 230 -23.40 -17.68 -9.85
N GLN A 231 -24.03 -17.84 -8.68
CA GLN A 231 -25.41 -18.35 -8.59
C GLN A 231 -26.42 -17.42 -9.26
N GLN A 232 -26.20 -16.11 -9.17
CA GLN A 232 -27.06 -15.12 -9.81
C GLN A 232 -26.95 -15.18 -11.33
N ARG A 233 -25.73 -15.27 -11.88
CA ARG A 233 -25.52 -15.48 -13.32
C ARG A 233 -26.10 -16.80 -13.81
N GLU A 234 -25.99 -17.88 -13.04
CA GLU A 234 -26.57 -19.18 -13.39
C GLU A 234 -28.11 -19.12 -13.44
N LYS A 235 -28.75 -18.43 -12.49
CA LYS A 235 -30.21 -18.20 -12.51
C LYS A 235 -30.64 -17.33 -13.69
N GLU A 236 -29.96 -16.23 -13.94
CA GLU A 236 -30.26 -15.35 -15.08
C GLU A 236 -30.11 -16.10 -16.41
N THR A 237 -29.09 -16.97 -16.53
CA THR A 237 -28.89 -17.83 -17.70
C THR A 237 -30.02 -18.86 -17.84
N GLN A 238 -30.43 -19.51 -16.74
CA GLN A 238 -31.54 -20.47 -16.76
C GLN A 238 -32.88 -19.81 -17.09
N GLU A 239 -33.16 -18.63 -16.54
CA GLU A 239 -34.38 -17.87 -16.83
C GLU A 239 -34.42 -17.41 -18.29
N MET A 240 -33.27 -17.03 -18.85
CA MET A 240 -33.14 -16.69 -20.28
C MET A 240 -33.43 -17.90 -21.17
N LEU A 241 -32.83 -19.07 -20.86
CA LEU A 241 -33.07 -20.31 -21.60
C LEU A 241 -34.54 -20.76 -21.50
N GLN A 242 -35.17 -20.66 -20.33
CA GLN A 242 -36.59 -21.00 -20.16
C GLN A 242 -37.51 -20.07 -20.94
N ARG A 243 -37.21 -18.76 -20.97
CA ARG A 243 -37.98 -17.81 -21.80
C ARG A 243 -37.85 -18.12 -23.28
N GLU A 244 -36.67 -18.52 -23.73
CA GLU A 244 -36.44 -18.92 -25.11
C GLU A 244 -37.19 -20.21 -25.47
N GLU A 245 -37.18 -21.22 -24.60
CA GLU A 245 -37.95 -22.46 -24.79
C GLU A 245 -39.47 -22.22 -24.85
N VAL A 246 -40.01 -21.38 -23.96
CA VAL A 246 -41.44 -21.02 -23.96
C VAL A 246 -41.80 -20.26 -25.26
N ALA A 247 -40.96 -19.31 -25.70
CA ALA A 247 -41.19 -18.59 -26.95
C ALA A 247 -41.16 -19.53 -28.18
N LEU A 248 -40.24 -20.50 -28.21
CA LEU A 248 -40.16 -21.51 -29.26
C LEU A 248 -41.35 -22.48 -29.24
N ALA A 249 -41.87 -22.82 -28.05
CA ALA A 249 -43.07 -23.64 -27.90
C ALA A 249 -44.34 -22.92 -28.37
N ASP A 250 -44.48 -21.62 -28.04
CA ASP A 250 -45.58 -20.78 -28.50
C ASP A 250 -45.55 -20.54 -30.02
N GLU A 251 -44.36 -20.37 -30.61
CA GLU A 251 -44.20 -20.35 -32.06
C GLU A 251 -44.64 -21.66 -32.74
N LYS A 252 -44.31 -22.80 -32.15
CA LYS A 252 -44.71 -24.12 -32.70
C LYS A 252 -46.22 -24.34 -32.55
N ASN A 253 -46.82 -23.93 -31.44
CA ASN A 253 -48.26 -24.05 -31.20
C ASN A 253 -49.07 -23.12 -32.11
N SER A 254 -48.64 -21.88 -32.32
CA SER A 254 -49.30 -20.95 -33.25
C SER A 254 -49.25 -21.46 -34.69
N LYS A 255 -48.09 -21.92 -35.19
CA LYS A 255 -47.95 -22.52 -36.53
C LYS A 255 -48.85 -23.77 -36.71
N SER A 256 -49.01 -24.58 -35.67
CA SER A 256 -49.91 -25.75 -35.66
C SER A 256 -51.40 -25.35 -35.72
N LEU A 257 -51.81 -24.32 -34.98
CA LEU A 257 -53.18 -23.80 -34.99
C LEU A 257 -53.55 -23.16 -36.34
N PHE A 258 -52.65 -22.39 -36.96
CA PHE A 258 -52.84 -21.84 -38.31
C PHE A 258 -52.96 -22.94 -39.38
N SER A 259 -52.23 -24.05 -39.24
CA SER A 259 -52.34 -25.19 -40.16
C SER A 259 -53.67 -25.95 -40.05
N LYS A 260 -54.28 -25.98 -38.85
CA LYS A 260 -55.60 -26.60 -38.63
C LYS A 260 -56.75 -25.72 -39.10
N LEU A 261 -56.66 -24.40 -38.93
CA LEU A 261 -57.66 -23.46 -39.43
C LEU A 261 -57.73 -23.47 -40.97
N ARG A 262 -56.60 -23.63 -41.66
CA ARG A 262 -56.55 -23.72 -43.12
C ARG A 262 -57.22 -24.98 -43.69
N LYS A 263 -57.36 -26.05 -42.88
CA LYS A 263 -58.06 -27.29 -43.25
C LYS A 263 -59.57 -27.28 -42.98
N LEU A 264 -60.10 -26.24 -42.35
CA LEU A 264 -61.54 -26.09 -42.03
C LEU A 264 -62.26 -25.14 -42.99
N THR A 265 -61.53 -24.55 -43.94
CA THR A 265 -62.04 -23.61 -44.97
C THR A 265 -61.90 -24.16 -46.39
N GLU A 266 -61.63 -25.45 -46.56
CA GLU A 266 -61.83 -26.23 -47.79
C GLU A 266 -62.96 -27.23 -47.55
#